data_AF-A0A7J3BJX0-F1
#
_entry.id   AF-A0A7J3BJX0-F1
#
_cell.length_a   1.000
_cell.length_b   1.000
_cell.length_c   1.000
_cell.angle_alpha   90.00
_cell.angle_beta   90.00
_cell.angle_gamma   90.00
#
_symmetry.space_group_name_H-M   'P 1'
#
loop_
_entity.id
_entity.type
_entity.pdbx_description
1 polymer ?
#
loop_
_entity_poly.entity_id
_entity_poly.type
_entity_poly.pdbx_seq_one_letter_code
_entity_poly.pdbx_strand_id
1 'polypeptide(L)'
;MSDGDIYSENPVEIINKLIGIERELARRLRELGYEIMGVKPTIATLLIAMSYDSDKHTVMLESLRRILSLVIEVPIKHLADKLKVIIEKHEAYEEMSIKFLEGLLNHPAITKEGKLIIKFIIEDERRYHEILTRIHQALVEGKEFYM
;
A
#
# COMPACT_ATOMS: atom_id res chain seq x y z
N MET A 1 -2.27 26.98 4.01
CA MET A 1 -2.43 26.89 2.55
C MET A 1 -3.92 26.71 2.30
N SER A 2 -4.55 27.63 1.59
CA SER A 2 -5.98 27.55 1.27
C SER A 2 -6.20 26.55 0.14
N ASP A 3 -7.26 25.75 0.22
CA ASP A 3 -7.62 24.69 -0.73
C ASP A 3 -7.79 25.13 -2.21
N GLY A 4 -7.78 26.45 -2.48
CA GLY A 4 -7.93 27.03 -3.82
C GLY A 4 -6.72 26.92 -4.74
N ASP A 5 -5.50 26.69 -4.23
CA ASP A 5 -4.27 26.66 -5.05
C ASP A 5 -3.94 25.28 -5.66
N ILE A 6 -4.50 24.19 -5.13
CA ILE A 6 -4.15 22.83 -5.61
C ILE A 6 -4.69 22.57 -7.02
N TYR A 7 -5.83 23.17 -7.38
CA TYR A 7 -6.47 22.92 -8.68
C TYR A 7 -5.84 23.69 -9.86
N SER A 8 -4.91 24.61 -9.60
CA SER A 8 -4.17 25.35 -10.63
C SER A 8 -2.77 24.76 -10.91
N GLU A 9 -2.28 23.88 -10.03
CA GLU A 9 -0.97 23.25 -10.15
C GLU A 9 -1.00 22.03 -11.10
N ASN A 10 0.11 21.78 -11.78
CA ASN A 10 0.29 20.59 -12.60
C ASN A 10 0.14 19.32 -11.71
N PRO A 11 -0.71 18.33 -12.08
CA PRO A 11 -0.87 17.10 -11.31
C PRO A 11 0.46 16.41 -10.97
N VAL A 12 1.43 16.41 -11.87
CA VAL A 12 2.76 15.83 -11.63
C VAL A 12 3.52 16.57 -10.52
N GLU A 13 3.37 17.89 -10.42
CA GLU A 13 3.99 18.70 -9.37
C GLU A 13 3.36 18.43 -8.00
N ILE A 14 2.03 18.30 -7.95
CA ILE A 14 1.31 17.90 -6.74
C ILE A 14 1.78 16.53 -6.26
N ILE A 15 1.87 15.55 -7.16
CA ILE A 15 2.37 14.20 -6.83
C ILE A 15 3.81 14.25 -6.32
N ASN A 16 4.70 15.04 -6.94
CA ASN A 16 6.07 15.22 -6.46
C ASN A 16 6.13 15.79 -5.04
N LYS A 17 5.26 16.77 -4.73
CA LYS A 17 5.14 17.32 -3.36
C LYS A 17 4.67 16.26 -2.37
N LEU A 18 3.65 15.47 -2.73
CA LEU A 18 3.13 14.39 -1.88
C LEU A 18 4.17 13.30 -1.63
N ILE A 19 4.96 12.93 -2.64
CA ILE A 19 6.10 12.01 -2.49
C ILE A 19 7.11 12.55 -1.46
N GLY A 20 7.42 13.85 -1.52
CA GLY A 20 8.31 14.49 -0.55
C GLY A 20 7.75 14.45 0.88
N ILE A 21 6.45 14.69 1.04
CA ILE A 21 5.76 14.63 2.33
C ILE A 21 5.80 13.20 2.89
N GLU A 22 5.43 12.20 2.10
CA GLU A 22 5.39 10.79 2.53
C GLU A 22 6.79 10.29 2.94
N ARG A 23 7.84 10.64 2.18
CA ARG A 23 9.23 10.29 2.55
C ARG A 23 9.65 10.89 3.89
N GLU A 24 9.30 12.15 4.14
CA GLU A 24 9.63 12.80 5.41
C GLU A 24 8.82 12.22 6.58
N LEU A 25 7.55 11.89 6.36
CA LEU A 25 6.70 11.22 7.35
C LEU A 25 7.26 9.83 7.69
N ALA A 26 7.60 9.03 6.68
CA ALA A 26 8.21 7.71 6.87
C ALA A 26 9.46 7.80 7.77
N ARG A 27 10.36 8.73 7.45
CA ARG A 27 11.59 8.97 8.23
C ARG A 27 11.28 9.32 9.68
N ARG A 28 10.43 10.32 9.93
CA ARG A 28 10.10 10.80 11.28
C ARG A 28 9.40 9.75 12.13
N LEU A 29 8.42 9.05 11.56
CA LEU A 29 7.69 7.99 12.26
C LEU A 29 8.62 6.85 12.68
N ARG A 30 9.54 6.47 11.78
CA ARG A 30 10.54 5.44 12.05
C ARG A 30 11.53 5.86 13.14
N GLU A 31 12.07 7.07 13.07
CA GLU A 31 12.98 7.62 14.08
C GLU A 31 12.31 7.67 15.46
N LEU A 32 11.11 8.25 15.54
CA LEU A 32 10.34 8.31 16.79
C LEU A 32 10.02 6.91 17.33
N GLY A 33 9.66 5.98 16.45
CA GLY A 33 9.40 4.59 16.81
C GLY A 33 10.62 3.94 17.47
N TYR A 34 11.82 4.12 16.91
CA TYR A 34 13.04 3.60 17.52
C TYR A 34 13.41 4.29 18.83
N GLU A 35 13.19 5.60 18.94
CA GLU A 35 13.44 6.37 20.16
C GLU A 35 12.63 5.84 21.34
N ILE A 36 11.33 5.57 21.13
CA ILE A 36 10.43 5.15 22.21
C ILE A 36 10.34 3.62 22.38
N MET A 37 11.05 2.82 21.57
CA MET A 37 10.97 1.35 21.55
C MET A 37 11.16 0.72 22.93
N GLY A 38 12.15 1.22 23.70
CA GLY A 38 12.44 0.72 25.05
C GLY A 38 11.41 1.12 26.12
N VAL A 39 10.54 2.10 25.84
CA VAL A 39 9.58 2.67 26.80
C VAL A 39 8.14 2.28 26.47
N LYS A 40 7.77 2.32 25.19
CA LYS A 40 6.43 2.06 24.65
C LYS A 40 6.51 1.14 23.43
N PRO A 41 6.93 -0.14 23.59
CA PRO A 41 7.23 -1.03 22.48
C PRO A 41 6.05 -1.23 21.51
N THR A 42 4.82 -1.39 22.02
CA THR A 42 3.63 -1.55 21.16
C THR A 42 3.37 -0.32 20.29
N ILE A 43 3.50 0.89 20.86
CA ILE A 43 3.31 2.13 20.11
C ILE A 43 4.46 2.31 19.12
N ALA A 44 5.69 2.03 19.52
CA ALA A 44 6.86 2.05 18.65
C ALA A 44 6.67 1.17 17.41
N THR A 45 6.20 -0.07 17.58
CA THR A 45 5.96 -0.98 16.45
C THR A 45 4.88 -0.46 15.51
N LEU A 46 3.85 0.20 16.03
CA LEU A 46 2.80 0.80 15.20
C LEU A 46 3.31 2.01 14.43
N LEU A 47 4.11 2.89 15.05
CA LEU A 47 4.74 4.02 14.35
C LEU A 47 5.67 3.54 13.24
N ILE A 48 6.44 2.48 13.49
CA ILE A 48 7.30 1.87 12.47
C ILE A 48 6.45 1.26 11.35
N ALA A 49 5.34 0.57 11.67
CA ALA A 49 4.42 0.05 10.66
C ALA A 49 3.85 1.16 9.77
N MET A 50 3.41 2.26 10.36
CA MET A 50 2.93 3.44 9.61
C MET A 50 4.04 4.05 8.72
N SER A 51 5.31 3.94 9.13
CA SER A 51 6.43 4.36 8.25
C SER A 51 6.52 3.51 6.98
N TYR A 52 6.21 2.21 7.07
CA TYR A 52 6.17 1.34 5.89
C TYR A 52 5.00 1.68 4.98
N ASP A 53 3.86 2.13 5.54
CA ASP A 53 2.75 2.63 4.73
C ASP A 53 3.11 3.90 3.97
N SER A 54 3.83 4.84 4.59
CA SER A 54 4.36 6.01 3.88
C SER A 54 5.37 5.65 2.79
N ASP A 55 6.22 4.64 3.01
CA ASP A 55 7.10 4.10 1.96
C ASP A 55 6.28 3.46 0.83
N LYS A 56 5.24 2.69 1.16
CA LYS A 56 4.28 2.10 0.19
C LYS A 56 3.61 3.19 -0.64
N HIS A 57 3.09 4.24 0.00
CA HIS A 57 2.46 5.37 -0.69
C HIS A 57 3.44 6.08 -1.61
N THR A 58 4.69 6.26 -1.20
CA THR A 58 5.74 6.82 -2.05
C THR A 58 5.88 6.02 -3.35
N VAL A 59 5.95 4.69 -3.26
CA VAL A 59 6.06 3.81 -4.45
C VAL A 59 4.80 3.88 -5.34
N MET A 60 3.61 3.92 -4.73
CA MET A 60 2.35 4.07 -5.46
C MET A 60 2.25 5.43 -6.16
N LEU A 61 2.64 6.52 -5.50
CA LEU A 61 2.67 7.86 -6.06
C LEU A 61 3.69 7.98 -7.20
N GLU A 62 4.84 7.31 -7.12
CA GLU A 62 5.79 7.23 -8.23
C GLU A 62 5.20 6.49 -9.44
N SER A 63 4.36 5.48 -9.20
CA SER A 63 3.63 4.79 -10.27
C SER A 63 2.60 5.72 -10.91
N LEU A 64 1.80 6.44 -10.10
CA LEU A 64 0.88 7.49 -10.56
C LEU A 64 1.59 8.57 -11.38
N ARG A 65 2.77 9.02 -10.92
CA ARG A 65 3.59 10.01 -11.63
C ARG A 65 4.00 9.52 -13.01
N ARG A 66 4.37 8.25 -13.16
CA ARG A 66 4.74 7.65 -14.47
C ARG A 66 3.56 7.60 -15.43
N ILE A 67 2.39 7.22 -14.93
CA ILE A 67 1.14 7.17 -15.70
C ILE A 67 0.80 8.58 -16.23
N LEU A 68 0.82 9.59 -15.35
CA LEU A 68 0.54 10.97 -15.71
C LEU A 68 1.60 11.57 -16.66
N SER A 69 2.83 11.06 -16.63
CA SER A 69 3.91 11.51 -17.50
C SER A 69 3.94 10.78 -18.86
N LEU A 70 2.95 9.92 -19.16
CA LEU A 70 2.84 9.12 -20.39
C LEU A 70 4.11 8.31 -20.70
N VAL A 71 4.77 7.77 -19.66
CA VAL A 71 5.94 6.92 -19.85
C VAL A 71 5.51 5.64 -20.58
N ILE A 72 6.07 5.41 -21.78
CA ILE A 72 5.80 4.21 -22.57
C ILE A 72 6.43 3.01 -21.90
N GLU A 73 5.62 2.06 -21.47
CA GLU A 73 6.08 0.78 -20.91
C GLU A 73 6.25 -0.26 -22.02
N VAL A 74 7.35 -1.02 -21.96
CA VAL A 74 7.63 -2.10 -22.91
C VAL A 74 6.96 -3.39 -22.41
N PRO A 75 6.15 -4.09 -23.22
CA PRO A 75 5.53 -5.35 -22.82
C PRO A 75 6.56 -6.42 -22.45
N ILE A 76 6.49 -6.95 -21.23
CA ILE A 76 7.44 -7.96 -20.74
C ILE A 76 6.85 -9.37 -20.88
N LYS A 77 6.62 -9.82 -22.13
CA LYS A 77 6.01 -11.12 -22.44
C LYS A 77 6.77 -12.32 -21.83
N HIS A 78 8.10 -12.22 -21.72
CA HIS A 78 8.93 -13.31 -21.17
C HIS A 78 8.79 -13.51 -19.66
N LEU A 79 8.15 -12.57 -18.94
CA LEU A 79 7.86 -12.71 -17.51
C LEU A 79 6.38 -13.02 -17.24
N ALA A 80 5.51 -13.06 -18.26
CA ALA A 80 4.07 -13.21 -18.08
C ALA A 80 3.70 -14.46 -17.27
N ASP A 81 4.28 -15.62 -17.59
CA ASP A 81 4.02 -16.87 -16.86
C ASP A 81 4.51 -16.81 -15.40
N LYS A 82 5.66 -16.18 -15.17
CA LYS A 82 6.21 -15.99 -13.82
C LYS A 82 5.33 -15.04 -12.99
N LEU A 83 4.85 -13.96 -13.61
CA LEU A 83 3.96 -12.99 -12.99
C LEU A 83 2.62 -13.62 -12.65
N LYS A 84 2.04 -14.38 -13.57
CA LYS A 84 0.79 -15.12 -13.35
C LYS A 84 0.89 -16.02 -12.12
N VAL A 85 1.90 -16.88 -12.05
CA VAL A 85 2.08 -17.82 -10.92
C VAL A 85 2.28 -17.10 -9.59
N ILE A 86 2.98 -15.95 -9.58
CA ILE A 86 3.19 -15.17 -8.36
C ILE A 86 1.88 -14.51 -7.93
N ILE A 87 1.13 -13.91 -8.85
CA ILE A 87 -0.11 -13.20 -8.54
C ILE A 87 -1.19 -14.17 -8.05
N GLU A 88 -1.43 -15.28 -8.77
CA GLU A 88 -2.44 -16.28 -8.37
C GLU A 88 -2.15 -16.86 -6.98
N LYS A 89 -0.87 -17.09 -6.65
CA LYS A 89 -0.47 -17.52 -5.31
C LYS A 89 -0.75 -16.44 -4.28
N HIS A 90 -0.44 -15.19 -4.59
CA HIS A 90 -0.63 -14.07 -3.68
C HIS A 90 -2.11 -13.86 -3.35
N GLU A 91 -2.99 -13.87 -4.36
CA GLU A 91 -4.44 -13.75 -4.18
C GLU A 91 -4.99 -14.85 -3.25
N ALA A 92 -4.53 -16.10 -3.41
CA ALA A 92 -4.93 -17.20 -2.54
C ALA A 92 -4.46 -17.00 -1.08
N TYR A 93 -3.25 -16.44 -0.89
CA TYR A 93 -2.74 -16.14 0.45
C TYR A 93 -3.48 -14.98 1.11
N GLU A 94 -3.83 -13.93 0.37
CA GLU A 94 -4.61 -12.79 0.88
C GLU A 94 -6.00 -13.23 1.35
N GLU A 95 -6.71 -14.04 0.55
CA GLU A 95 -8.03 -14.54 0.91
C GLU A 95 -7.98 -15.40 2.19
N MET A 96 -6.95 -16.23 2.30
CA MET A 96 -6.68 -17.02 3.49
C MET A 96 -6.36 -16.13 4.71
N SER A 97 -5.51 -15.11 4.53
CA SER A 97 -5.13 -14.14 5.58
C SER A 97 -6.35 -13.41 6.13
N ILE A 98 -7.21 -12.88 5.24
CA ILE A 98 -8.44 -12.19 5.61
C ILE A 98 -9.34 -13.11 6.44
N LYS A 99 -9.57 -14.35 6.00
CA LYS A 99 -10.41 -15.31 6.75
C LYS A 99 -9.88 -15.58 8.16
N PHE A 100 -8.57 -15.75 8.31
CA PHE A 100 -7.96 -15.97 9.63
C PHE A 100 -8.08 -14.73 10.53
N LEU A 101 -7.85 -13.55 9.98
CA LEU A 101 -7.96 -12.28 10.71
C LEU A 101 -9.41 -11.98 11.12
N GLU A 102 -10.38 -12.25 10.24
CA GLU A 102 -11.81 -12.15 10.55
C GLU A 102 -12.22 -13.13 11.66
N GLY A 103 -11.69 -14.35 11.66
CA GLY A 103 -11.85 -15.29 12.77
C GLY A 103 -11.26 -14.75 14.08
N LEU A 104 -10.06 -14.16 14.01
CA LEU A 104 -9.37 -13.59 15.16
C LEU A 104 -10.13 -12.43 15.81
N LEU A 105 -10.88 -11.63 15.05
CA LEU A 105 -11.72 -10.54 15.60
C LEU A 105 -12.77 -11.02 16.61
N ASN A 106 -13.20 -12.28 16.50
CA ASN A 106 -14.19 -12.90 17.39
C ASN A 106 -13.56 -13.58 18.60
N HIS A 107 -12.22 -13.69 18.65
CA HIS A 107 -11.54 -14.37 19.74
C HIS A 107 -11.62 -13.54 21.05
N PRO A 108 -12.02 -14.15 22.19
CA PRO A 108 -12.30 -13.40 23.43
C PRO A 108 -11.06 -12.74 24.04
N ALA A 109 -9.85 -13.24 23.74
CA ALA A 109 -8.60 -12.65 24.23
C ALA A 109 -8.16 -11.39 23.46
N ILE A 110 -8.83 -11.01 22.37
CA ILE A 110 -8.43 -9.85 21.56
C ILE A 110 -9.07 -8.58 22.10
N THR A 111 -8.21 -7.65 22.54
CA THR A 111 -8.62 -6.35 23.08
C THR A 111 -9.19 -5.44 21.99
N LYS A 112 -9.80 -4.32 22.40
CA LYS A 112 -10.32 -3.31 21.47
C LYS A 112 -9.23 -2.76 20.55
N GLU A 113 -8.04 -2.51 21.09
CA GLU A 113 -6.86 -2.02 20.38
C GLU A 113 -6.36 -3.09 19.40
N GLY A 114 -6.33 -4.36 19.80
CA GLY A 114 -5.99 -5.47 18.91
C GLY A 114 -6.97 -5.60 17.74
N LYS A 115 -8.28 -5.44 17.99
CA LYS A 115 -9.30 -5.44 16.93
C LYS A 115 -9.12 -4.30 15.93
N LEU A 116 -8.67 -3.13 16.40
CA LEU A 116 -8.38 -2.00 15.53
C LEU A 116 -7.23 -2.34 14.56
N ILE A 117 -6.13 -2.89 15.08
CA ILE A 117 -4.97 -3.30 14.26
C ILE A 117 -5.38 -4.37 13.23
N ILE A 118 -6.13 -5.39 13.66
CA ILE A 118 -6.59 -6.46 12.77
C ILE A 118 -7.46 -5.90 11.64
N LYS A 119 -8.35 -4.94 11.92
CA LYS A 119 -9.18 -4.30 10.90
C LYS A 119 -8.35 -3.53 9.88
N PHE A 120 -7.32 -2.79 10.33
CA PHE A 120 -6.41 -2.10 9.41
C PHE A 120 -5.71 -3.07 8.45
N ILE A 121 -5.23 -4.21 8.97
CA ILE A 121 -4.60 -5.23 8.12
C ILE A 121 -5.60 -5.78 7.11
N ILE A 122 -6.82 -6.16 7.54
CA ILE A 122 -7.85 -6.67 6.62
C ILE A 122 -8.18 -5.67 5.50
N GLU A 123 -8.28 -4.38 5.84
CA GLU A 123 -8.54 -3.34 4.84
C GLU A 123 -7.40 -3.22 3.82
N ASP A 124 -6.16 -3.35 4.26
CA ASP A 124 -5.00 -3.35 3.37
C ASP A 124 -4.97 -4.58 2.45
N GLU A 125 -5.17 -5.79 2.98
CA GLU A 125 -5.24 -7.02 2.16
C GLU A 125 -6.35 -6.95 1.10
N ARG A 126 -7.51 -6.35 1.43
CA ARG A 126 -8.60 -6.15 0.46
C ARG A 126 -8.20 -5.20 -0.68
N ARG A 127 -7.43 -4.15 -0.38
CA ARG A 127 -6.94 -3.20 -1.40
C ARG A 127 -5.86 -3.84 -2.27
N TYR A 128 -4.96 -4.63 -1.67
CA TYR A 128 -3.93 -5.37 -2.41
C TYR A 128 -4.55 -6.36 -3.39
N HIS A 129 -5.56 -7.10 -2.94
CA HIS A 129 -6.31 -8.03 -3.79
C HIS A 129 -6.90 -7.36 -5.03
N GLU A 130 -7.53 -6.19 -4.87
CA GLU A 130 -8.08 -5.43 -6.01
C GLU A 130 -6.98 -5.01 -6.99
N ILE A 131 -5.85 -4.49 -6.48
CA ILE A 131 -4.73 -4.05 -7.32
C ILE A 131 -4.13 -5.24 -8.08
N LEU A 132 -3.88 -6.36 -7.40
CA LEU A 132 -3.31 -7.56 -8.01
C LEU A 132 -4.21 -8.15 -9.08
N THR A 133 -5.52 -8.17 -8.86
CA THR A 133 -6.50 -8.60 -9.87
C THR A 133 -6.37 -7.76 -11.14
N ARG A 134 -6.25 -6.43 -11.00
CA ARG A 134 -6.05 -5.52 -12.14
C ARG A 134 -4.70 -5.74 -12.83
N ILE A 135 -3.63 -5.97 -12.07
CA ILE A 135 -2.30 -6.32 -12.62
C ILE A 135 -2.39 -7.62 -13.42
N HIS A 136 -3.07 -8.65 -12.89
CA HIS A 136 -3.27 -9.93 -13.56
C HIS A 136 -4.03 -9.75 -14.89
N GLN A 137 -5.17 -9.04 -14.86
CA GLN A 137 -5.96 -8.74 -16.05
C GLN A 137 -5.15 -8.01 -17.12
N ALA A 138 -4.33 -7.04 -16.72
CA ALA A 138 -3.52 -6.28 -17.66
C ALA A 138 -2.38 -7.11 -18.28
N LEU A 139 -1.64 -7.86 -17.46
CA LEU A 139 -0.42 -8.54 -17.89
C LEU A 139 -0.68 -9.93 -18.50
N VAL A 140 -1.74 -10.61 -18.09
CA VAL A 140 -2.06 -11.98 -18.51
C VAL A 140 -3.18 -12.01 -19.54
N GLU A 141 -4.23 -11.23 -19.32
CA GLU A 141 -5.41 -11.22 -20.20
C GLU A 141 -5.33 -10.13 -21.30
N GLY A 142 -4.33 -9.24 -21.23
CA GLY A 142 -4.14 -8.16 -22.19
C GLY A 142 -5.21 -7.08 -22.13
N LYS A 143 -5.91 -6.94 -21.00
CA LYS A 143 -6.90 -5.88 -20.76
C LYS A 143 -6.19 -4.56 -20.45
N GLU A 144 -6.87 -3.43 -20.64
CA GLU A 144 -6.34 -2.16 -20.15
C GLU A 144 -6.35 -2.15 -18.62
N PHE A 145 -5.23 -1.75 -18.00
CA PHE A 145 -5.14 -1.63 -16.54
C PHE A 145 -6.04 -0.52 -15.98
N TYR A 146 -6.34 0.49 -16.81
CA TYR A 146 -7.22 1.61 -16.50
C TYR A 146 -8.45 1.53 -17.41
N MET A 147 -9.58 1.03 -16.90
CA MET A 147 -10.91 1.32 -17.44
C MET A 147 -11.74 2.01 -16.37
#